data_AF-A0A2I3GBQ9-F1
#
_entry.id   AF-A0A2I3GBQ9-F1
#
_cell.length_a   1.000
_cell.length_b   1.000
_cell.length_c   1.000
_cell.angle_alpha   90.00
_cell.angle_beta   90.00
_cell.angle_gamma   90.00
#
_symmetry.space_group_name_H-M   'P 1'
#
loop_
_entity.id
_entity.type
_entity.pdbx_description
1 polymer ?
#
loop_
_entity_poly.entity_id
_entity_poly.type
_entity_poly.pdbx_seq_one_letter_code
_entity_poly.pdbx_strand_id
1 'polypeptide(L)'
;MRRTRRPRVVAESELTAPLTCQTQAVLSLLSSWDYRFVLMNKMDDLNLHYRFLNWRRRIREIREVRAFRYQERFKHILVDGDTLSYHGNSGEVGCYVASRPLTKDSNYFEVSIVDSGVRGTIAVGLVPQYYSLDHQPGWLPDSVAYHADDGKLYNGRAKGRQFGSKCNSGDRIGCGIEPVSFDVQTAQIFFTKNGKRVGSTIMPMSPDGLFPAVGMHSLGEEVRLHLNAELGREDDSVMMVDSYEDEWGRLHDVRVCGTLLEYLGKGKSIVDVGLAQARHPLSTRSHYFEVEIVDPGEKCYIALGLARKDYPKNRHPGWSRGSVAYHVIHVSGLPRALPGTCGKSMYLAPGKGEEEEEEEEEEEDGEEKELEVFFTRNGKIIGKKDAVVPSGGFFPTIGMLSCGEKVKVDLHPLSG
;
A
#
# COMPACT_ATOMS: atom_id res chain seq x y z
N MET A 1 -48.41 -53.46 27.92
CA MET A 1 -49.10 -54.49 27.10
C MET A 1 -48.05 -55.33 26.36
N ARG A 2 -48.44 -56.46 25.75
CA ARG A 2 -47.77 -57.31 24.70
C ARG A 2 -46.34 -56.88 24.26
N ARG A 3 -45.22 -57.65 24.35
CA ARG A 3 -44.87 -59.07 23.97
C ARG A 3 -45.31 -59.42 22.53
N THR A 4 -44.47 -59.91 21.60
CA THR A 4 -43.47 -61.03 21.58
C THR A 4 -42.21 -60.66 20.76
N ARG A 5 -40.96 -61.18 20.91
CA ARG A 5 -40.31 -62.52 21.06
C ARG A 5 -40.08 -63.35 19.76
N ARG A 6 -38.82 -63.32 19.23
CA ARG A 6 -37.85 -64.40 18.82
C ARG A 6 -38.35 -65.67 18.03
N PRO A 7 -37.50 -66.47 17.30
CA PRO A 7 -36.05 -66.79 17.52
C PRO A 7 -35.13 -66.98 16.26
N ARG A 8 -34.00 -67.70 16.45
CA ARG A 8 -32.95 -68.12 15.48
C ARG A 8 -33.17 -69.56 14.94
N VAL A 9 -32.57 -69.85 13.77
CA VAL A 9 -32.21 -71.16 13.17
C VAL A 9 -30.91 -70.92 12.35
N VAL A 10 -29.81 -71.70 12.26
CA VAL A 10 -29.42 -73.12 12.54
C VAL A 10 -29.65 -74.07 11.35
N ALA A 11 -28.82 -74.04 10.28
CA ALA A 11 -27.49 -74.69 10.11
C ALA A 11 -27.60 -76.10 9.45
N GLU A 12 -26.49 -76.58 8.85
CA GLU A 12 -26.31 -77.92 8.20
C GLU A 12 -27.13 -78.13 6.90
N SER A 13 -26.72 -78.93 5.89
CA SER A 13 -25.50 -79.73 5.58
C SER A 13 -25.54 -80.15 4.08
N GLU A 14 -24.70 -80.98 3.41
CA GLU A 14 -23.47 -81.77 3.69
C GLU A 14 -22.73 -82.11 2.35
N LEU A 15 -21.52 -82.70 2.41
CA LEU A 15 -20.84 -83.58 1.39
C LEU A 15 -20.43 -83.00 -0.01
N THR A 16 -19.39 -83.45 -0.73
CA THR A 16 -18.36 -84.52 -0.53
C THR A 16 -16.91 -84.05 -0.84
N ALA A 17 -15.91 -84.80 -0.37
CA ALA A 17 -14.49 -84.81 -0.80
C ALA A 17 -13.96 -86.27 -0.62
N PRO A 18 -12.66 -86.63 -0.61
CA PRO A 18 -11.42 -86.07 -1.24
C PRO A 18 -10.70 -87.17 -2.10
N LEU A 19 -9.51 -86.93 -2.70
CA LEU A 19 -8.13 -87.34 -2.29
C LEU A 19 -7.24 -87.29 -3.58
N THR A 20 -5.89 -87.22 -3.62
CA THR A 20 -4.75 -87.73 -2.81
C THR A 20 -3.57 -86.72 -2.79
N CYS A 21 -2.82 -86.49 -1.69
CA CYS A 21 -1.59 -87.20 -1.23
C CYS A 21 -0.35 -87.04 -2.16
N GLN A 22 0.91 -86.73 -1.74
CA GLN A 22 1.53 -86.20 -0.51
C GLN A 22 2.97 -85.67 -0.83
N THR A 23 3.59 -85.00 0.15
CA THR A 23 4.96 -84.42 0.22
C THR A 23 6.16 -85.26 -0.28
N GLN A 24 7.17 -84.60 -0.89
CA GLN A 24 8.60 -84.74 -0.50
C GLN A 24 9.49 -83.59 -1.05
N ALA A 25 10.80 -83.57 -0.74
CA ALA A 25 11.71 -82.43 -0.97
C ALA A 25 13.16 -82.85 -1.29
N VAL A 26 14.04 -81.84 -1.50
CA VAL A 26 15.53 -81.86 -1.54
C VAL A 26 16.22 -82.11 -2.91
N LEU A 27 16.80 -81.02 -3.42
CA LEU A 27 18.07 -80.84 -4.16
C LEU A 27 18.66 -81.96 -5.07
N SER A 28 18.59 -81.73 -6.38
CA SER A 28 19.70 -81.89 -7.36
C SER A 28 19.40 -80.96 -8.56
N LEU A 29 20.23 -79.98 -8.98
CA LEU A 29 21.61 -80.03 -9.49
C LEU A 29 21.79 -81.07 -10.62
N LEU A 30 22.11 -80.73 -11.87
CA LEU A 30 22.46 -79.46 -12.54
C LEU A 30 22.18 -79.58 -14.05
N SER A 31 21.85 -78.48 -14.74
CA SER A 31 22.62 -77.95 -15.89
C SER A 31 21.82 -76.99 -16.79
N SER A 32 22.49 -75.93 -17.28
CA SER A 32 22.09 -75.07 -18.41
C SER A 32 20.68 -74.46 -18.39
N TRP A 33 20.48 -73.33 -17.69
CA TRP A 33 19.52 -72.27 -18.10
C TRP A 33 19.80 -70.89 -17.45
N ASP A 34 21.07 -70.54 -17.24
CA ASP A 34 21.48 -69.43 -16.34
C ASP A 34 22.19 -68.25 -17.05
N TYR A 35 21.76 -67.90 -18.27
CA TYR A 35 22.36 -66.80 -19.05
C TYR A 35 21.38 -65.91 -19.85
N ARG A 36 20.08 -65.90 -19.51
CA ARG A 36 19.10 -65.00 -20.17
C ARG A 36 18.20 -64.14 -19.27
N PHE A 37 18.10 -64.41 -17.96
CA PHE A 37 17.17 -63.64 -17.09
C PHE A 37 17.78 -62.47 -16.31
N VAL A 38 19.11 -62.32 -16.27
CA VAL A 38 19.79 -61.23 -15.52
C VAL A 38 19.90 -59.91 -16.32
N LEU A 39 19.75 -59.96 -17.65
CA LEU A 39 19.86 -58.77 -18.51
C LEU A 39 18.54 -58.00 -18.67
N MET A 40 17.39 -58.67 -18.67
CA MET A 40 16.12 -58.04 -19.09
C MET A 40 15.52 -57.08 -18.05
N ASN A 41 15.72 -57.32 -16.75
CA ASN A 41 15.32 -56.35 -15.71
C ASN A 41 16.27 -55.16 -15.59
N LYS A 42 17.59 -55.35 -15.82
CA LYS A 42 18.56 -54.24 -15.80
C LYS A 42 18.40 -53.29 -16.99
N MET A 43 17.99 -53.81 -18.15
CA MET A 43 17.77 -53.00 -19.36
C MET A 43 16.66 -51.97 -19.13
N ASP A 44 15.53 -52.38 -18.54
CA ASP A 44 14.39 -51.49 -18.32
C ASP A 44 14.60 -50.51 -17.16
N ASP A 45 15.26 -50.91 -16.06
CA ASP A 45 15.69 -49.97 -15.02
C ASP A 45 16.67 -48.92 -15.56
N LEU A 46 17.64 -49.33 -16.41
CA LEU A 46 18.54 -48.39 -17.08
C LEU A 46 17.77 -47.47 -18.04
N ASN A 47 16.84 -47.99 -18.83
CA ASN A 47 16.02 -47.19 -19.76
C ASN A 47 15.14 -46.18 -19.00
N LEU A 48 14.50 -46.60 -17.90
CA LEU A 48 13.71 -45.74 -17.03
C LEU A 48 14.60 -44.68 -16.35
N HIS A 49 15.80 -45.05 -15.90
CA HIS A 49 16.78 -44.14 -15.32
C HIS A 49 17.29 -43.12 -16.34
N TYR A 50 17.64 -43.53 -17.57
CA TYR A 50 18.02 -42.61 -18.65
C TYR A 50 16.87 -41.71 -19.08
N ARG A 51 15.63 -42.21 -19.15
CA ARG A 51 14.43 -41.39 -19.39
C ARG A 51 14.21 -40.38 -18.26
N PHE A 52 14.41 -40.78 -17.00
CA PHE A 52 14.33 -39.90 -15.84
C PHE A 52 15.46 -38.86 -15.80
N LEU A 53 16.70 -39.21 -16.16
CA LEU A 53 17.81 -38.28 -16.30
C LEU A 53 17.60 -37.28 -17.44
N ASN A 54 17.11 -37.74 -18.59
CA ASN A 54 16.77 -36.87 -19.73
C ASN A 54 15.56 -35.97 -19.40
N TRP A 55 14.57 -36.48 -18.69
CA TRP A 55 13.47 -35.67 -18.12
C TRP A 55 13.98 -34.62 -17.14
N ARG A 56 14.92 -34.97 -16.24
CA ARG A 56 15.54 -34.02 -15.31
C ARG A 56 16.44 -33.00 -15.99
N ARG A 57 17.18 -33.37 -17.05
CA ARG A 57 17.91 -32.42 -17.91
C ARG A 57 16.94 -31.47 -18.60
N ARG A 58 15.90 -31.99 -19.25
CA ARG A 58 14.91 -31.18 -19.97
C ARG A 58 14.10 -30.27 -19.03
N ILE A 59 13.77 -30.72 -17.81
CA ILE A 59 13.20 -29.85 -16.76
C ILE A 59 14.22 -28.80 -16.28
N ARG A 60 15.50 -29.14 -16.15
CA ARG A 60 16.56 -28.18 -15.78
C ARG A 60 16.72 -27.12 -16.89
N GLU A 61 16.85 -27.52 -18.14
CA GLU A 61 16.90 -26.63 -19.32
C GLU A 61 15.64 -25.75 -19.39
N ILE A 62 14.44 -26.31 -19.21
CA ILE A 62 13.19 -25.52 -19.17
C ILE A 62 13.18 -24.54 -18.00
N ARG A 63 13.74 -24.91 -16.83
CA ARG A 63 13.85 -24.02 -15.67
C ARG A 63 14.90 -22.93 -15.88
N GLU A 64 16.03 -23.23 -16.50
CA GLU A 64 17.10 -22.28 -16.81
C GLU A 64 16.67 -21.28 -17.90
N VAL A 65 16.04 -21.78 -18.98
CA VAL A 65 15.44 -20.93 -20.03
C VAL A 65 14.27 -20.09 -19.51
N ARG A 66 13.50 -20.58 -18.53
CA ARG A 66 12.48 -19.76 -17.84
C ARG A 66 13.12 -18.78 -16.86
N ALA A 67 14.16 -19.15 -16.12
CA ALA A 67 14.85 -18.26 -15.19
C ALA A 67 15.45 -17.06 -15.93
N PHE A 68 16.11 -17.27 -17.08
CA PHE A 68 16.63 -16.20 -17.94
C PHE A 68 15.53 -15.29 -18.51
N ARG A 69 14.32 -15.82 -18.74
CA ARG A 69 13.15 -15.03 -19.19
C ARG A 69 12.52 -14.18 -18.09
N TYR A 70 12.67 -14.58 -16.83
CA TYR A 70 12.01 -13.97 -15.68
C TYR A 70 13.03 -13.40 -14.69
N GLN A 71 13.93 -12.56 -15.20
CA GLN A 71 14.84 -11.73 -14.41
C GLN A 71 14.37 -10.28 -14.44
N GLU A 72 14.61 -9.55 -13.37
CA GLU A 72 14.45 -8.09 -13.36
C GLU A 72 15.45 -7.45 -14.33
N ARG A 73 15.04 -6.36 -14.97
CA ARG A 73 15.85 -5.66 -15.96
C ARG A 73 15.80 -4.17 -15.70
N PHE A 74 16.94 -3.55 -15.41
CA PHE A 74 17.00 -2.11 -15.18
C PHE A 74 18.27 -1.47 -15.72
N LYS A 75 18.19 -0.15 -15.97
CA LYS A 75 19.30 0.71 -16.36
C LYS A 75 19.09 2.09 -15.72
N HIS A 76 20.17 2.75 -15.31
CA HIS A 76 20.17 4.10 -14.70
C HIS A 76 19.21 4.26 -13.50
N ILE A 77 18.96 3.15 -12.80
CA ILE A 77 18.17 3.04 -11.57
C ILE A 77 18.95 2.13 -10.61
N LEU A 78 19.04 2.51 -9.34
CA LEU A 78 19.45 1.64 -8.24
C LEU A 78 18.22 0.93 -7.66
N VAL A 79 18.41 -0.31 -7.22
CA VAL A 79 17.36 -1.16 -6.63
C VAL A 79 17.83 -1.60 -5.25
N ASP A 80 17.11 -1.20 -4.20
CA ASP A 80 17.34 -1.65 -2.81
C ASP A 80 16.03 -2.18 -2.21
N GLY A 81 15.87 -3.50 -2.24
CA GLY A 81 14.61 -4.18 -1.97
C GLY A 81 13.50 -3.67 -2.90
N ASP A 82 12.42 -3.17 -2.32
CA ASP A 82 11.29 -2.59 -3.04
C ASP A 82 11.50 -1.11 -3.45
N THR A 83 12.64 -0.51 -3.10
CA THR A 83 12.95 0.91 -3.41
C THR A 83 13.73 1.03 -4.71
N LEU A 84 13.29 1.93 -5.59
CA LEU A 84 13.92 2.25 -6.87
C LEU A 84 14.31 3.73 -6.85
N SER A 85 15.59 4.04 -7.09
CA SER A 85 16.11 5.42 -7.07
C SER A 85 16.88 5.75 -8.35
N TYR A 86 16.66 6.92 -8.94
CA TYR A 86 17.30 7.32 -10.20
C TYR A 86 18.81 7.51 -10.05
N HIS A 87 19.56 6.93 -10.98
CA HIS A 87 21.03 6.95 -11.03
C HIS A 87 21.53 7.01 -12.48
N GLY A 88 21.02 7.99 -13.25
CA GLY A 88 21.49 8.35 -14.58
C GLY A 88 22.18 9.73 -14.61
N ASN A 89 23.03 9.97 -15.61
CA ASN A 89 23.63 11.28 -15.84
C ASN A 89 22.66 12.24 -16.55
N SER A 90 23.11 13.45 -16.85
CA SER A 90 22.26 14.48 -17.47
C SER A 90 21.64 14.01 -18.80
N GLY A 91 20.31 13.84 -18.81
CA GLY A 91 19.53 13.43 -19.98
C GLY A 91 19.36 11.93 -20.20
N GLU A 92 19.99 11.06 -19.40
CA GLU A 92 19.83 9.61 -19.51
C GLU A 92 18.49 9.14 -18.90
N VAL A 93 17.72 8.32 -19.61
CA VAL A 93 16.47 7.75 -19.05
C VAL A 93 16.79 6.52 -18.21
N GLY A 94 16.29 6.51 -16.97
CA GLY A 94 16.21 5.31 -16.13
C GLY A 94 14.96 4.52 -16.43
N CYS A 95 15.07 3.19 -16.43
CA CYS A 95 13.96 2.28 -16.67
C CYS A 95 14.21 0.95 -15.96
N TYR A 96 13.21 0.47 -15.22
CA TYR A 96 13.14 -0.80 -14.52
C TYR A 96 11.93 -1.59 -15.04
N VAL A 97 12.10 -2.89 -15.25
CA VAL A 97 11.07 -3.85 -15.63
C VAL A 97 11.14 -5.03 -14.67
N ALA A 98 10.01 -5.36 -14.06
CA ALA A 98 9.89 -6.43 -13.07
C ALA A 98 10.18 -7.82 -13.64
N SER A 99 10.51 -8.77 -12.78
CA SER A 99 10.86 -10.14 -13.18
C SER A 99 9.71 -10.97 -13.78
N ARG A 100 8.45 -10.57 -13.57
CA ARG A 100 7.27 -11.34 -13.99
C ARG A 100 6.21 -10.45 -14.65
N PRO A 101 5.44 -10.99 -15.61
CA PRO A 101 4.27 -10.30 -16.11
C PRO A 101 3.15 -10.35 -15.07
N LEU A 102 2.17 -9.45 -15.20
CA LEU A 102 0.90 -9.56 -14.49
C LEU A 102 0.16 -10.84 -14.92
N THR A 103 -0.64 -11.40 -14.01
CA THR A 103 -1.44 -12.61 -14.21
C THR A 103 -2.87 -12.38 -13.76
N LYS A 104 -3.78 -13.34 -13.99
CA LYS A 104 -5.18 -13.21 -13.55
C LYS A 104 -5.34 -13.09 -12.02
N ASP A 105 -4.43 -13.69 -11.26
CA ASP A 105 -4.42 -13.67 -9.78
C ASP A 105 -3.60 -12.49 -9.21
N SER A 106 -2.67 -11.94 -10.00
CA SER A 106 -1.78 -10.82 -9.65
C SER A 106 -1.87 -9.81 -10.80
N ASN A 107 -3.02 -9.16 -10.91
CA ASN A 107 -3.42 -8.34 -12.06
C ASN A 107 -3.23 -6.83 -11.85
N TYR A 108 -2.67 -6.42 -10.71
CA TYR A 108 -2.50 -5.03 -10.30
C TYR A 108 -1.17 -4.86 -9.55
N PHE A 109 -0.56 -3.68 -9.64
CA PHE A 109 0.59 -3.28 -8.84
C PHE A 109 0.56 -1.76 -8.59
N GLU A 110 1.31 -1.30 -7.60
CA GLU A 110 1.39 0.13 -7.26
C GLU A 110 2.82 0.63 -7.09
N VAL A 111 2.98 1.94 -7.22
CA VAL A 111 4.24 2.67 -7.06
C VAL A 111 3.97 3.92 -6.22
N SER A 112 4.59 4.00 -5.05
CA SER A 112 4.55 5.21 -4.20
C SER A 112 5.71 6.13 -4.57
N ILE A 113 5.44 7.39 -4.89
CA ILE A 113 6.49 8.39 -5.11
C ILE A 113 7.04 8.81 -3.74
N VAL A 114 8.28 8.43 -3.45
CA VAL A 114 8.99 8.83 -2.22
C VAL A 114 9.53 10.25 -2.40
N ASP A 115 10.20 10.50 -3.52
CA ASP A 115 10.59 11.83 -3.96
C ASP A 115 10.38 11.96 -5.48
N SER A 116 9.78 13.07 -5.92
CA SER A 116 9.63 13.44 -7.33
C SER A 116 10.92 13.97 -7.97
N GLY A 117 11.96 14.24 -7.18
CA GLY A 117 13.21 14.81 -7.68
C GLY A 117 13.04 16.16 -8.36
N VAL A 118 13.96 16.49 -9.27
CA VAL A 118 14.02 17.80 -9.93
C VAL A 118 12.89 18.05 -10.94
N ARG A 119 12.33 17.00 -11.56
CA ARG A 119 11.35 17.13 -12.67
C ARG A 119 10.02 16.37 -12.47
N GLY A 120 9.94 15.43 -11.54
CA GLY A 120 8.75 14.56 -11.39
C GLY A 120 8.52 13.61 -12.57
N THR A 121 9.54 13.35 -13.39
CA THR A 121 9.44 12.61 -14.66
C THR A 121 9.46 11.09 -14.47
N ILE A 122 8.59 10.64 -13.56
CA ILE A 122 8.38 9.25 -13.21
C ILE A 122 7.23 8.70 -14.06
N ALA A 123 7.46 7.58 -14.74
CA ALA A 123 6.42 6.87 -15.50
C ALA A 123 6.15 5.50 -14.89
N VAL A 124 4.87 5.14 -14.75
CA VAL A 124 4.44 3.86 -14.19
C VAL A 124 3.52 3.16 -15.19
N GLY A 125 3.75 1.89 -15.50
CA GLY A 125 2.93 1.19 -16.48
C GLY A 125 3.37 -0.22 -16.83
N LEU A 126 3.00 -0.66 -18.04
CA LEU A 126 3.18 -2.01 -18.55
C LEU A 126 3.96 -2.02 -19.86
N VAL A 127 4.91 -2.93 -19.98
CA VAL A 127 5.81 -3.09 -21.14
C VAL A 127 5.92 -4.55 -21.58
N PRO A 128 6.28 -4.84 -22.85
CA PRO A 128 6.62 -6.18 -23.29
C PRO A 128 7.96 -6.64 -22.71
N GLN A 129 8.17 -7.97 -22.62
CA GLN A 129 9.37 -8.60 -22.04
C GLN A 129 10.73 -7.99 -22.49
N TYR A 130 10.84 -7.56 -23.75
CA TYR A 130 12.07 -7.05 -24.36
C TYR A 130 12.05 -5.54 -24.62
N TYR A 131 11.39 -4.76 -23.75
CA TYR A 131 11.43 -3.29 -23.80
C TYR A 131 12.86 -2.72 -23.71
N SER A 132 13.09 -1.55 -24.32
CA SER A 132 14.34 -0.78 -24.17
C SER A 132 14.41 -0.17 -22.78
N LEU A 133 15.58 -0.23 -22.16
CA LEU A 133 15.82 0.39 -20.83
C LEU A 133 16.31 1.84 -20.95
N ASP A 134 16.31 2.40 -22.16
CA ASP A 134 16.74 3.76 -22.49
C ASP A 134 15.55 4.68 -22.81
N HIS A 135 14.33 4.19 -22.59
CA HIS A 135 13.07 4.86 -22.90
C HIS A 135 12.09 4.70 -21.75
N GLN A 136 11.30 5.74 -21.49
CA GLN A 136 10.21 5.68 -20.52
C GLN A 136 9.16 4.64 -20.97
N PRO A 137 8.54 3.88 -20.04
CA PRO A 137 7.32 3.13 -20.31
C PRO A 137 6.27 3.97 -21.08
N GLY A 138 5.60 3.37 -22.06
CA GLY A 138 4.60 4.03 -22.90
C GLY A 138 5.15 4.80 -24.12
N TRP A 139 6.47 5.08 -24.20
CA TRP A 139 7.07 5.81 -25.32
C TRP A 139 7.34 4.97 -26.58
N LEU A 140 7.52 3.65 -26.44
CA LEU A 140 7.73 2.72 -27.56
C LEU A 140 6.52 1.78 -27.72
N PRO A 141 6.30 1.18 -28.91
CA PRO A 141 5.18 0.29 -29.20
C PRO A 141 4.95 -0.83 -28.17
N ASP A 142 3.72 -1.33 -28.15
CA ASP A 142 3.22 -2.42 -27.29
C ASP A 142 3.37 -2.18 -25.78
N SER A 143 3.65 -0.94 -25.37
CA SER A 143 3.69 -0.50 -23.99
C SER A 143 2.69 0.63 -23.69
N VAL A 144 2.33 0.78 -22.42
CA VAL A 144 1.48 1.87 -21.95
C VAL A 144 1.85 2.30 -20.53
N ALA A 145 1.81 3.61 -20.25
CA ALA A 145 2.13 4.15 -18.95
C ALA A 145 1.41 5.47 -18.65
N TYR A 146 1.27 5.74 -17.36
CA TYR A 146 0.86 7.02 -16.80
C TYR A 146 2.09 7.80 -16.32
N HIS A 147 2.21 9.06 -16.73
CA HIS A 147 3.39 9.90 -16.48
C HIS A 147 3.06 10.94 -15.39
N ALA A 148 3.92 11.02 -14.37
CA ALA A 148 3.66 11.76 -13.14
C ALA A 148 3.78 13.28 -13.32
N ASP A 149 4.72 13.77 -14.14
CA ASP A 149 4.97 15.19 -14.35
C ASP A 149 3.78 15.91 -15.00
N ASP A 150 3.10 15.24 -15.94
CA ASP A 150 2.09 15.85 -16.80
C ASP A 150 0.68 15.25 -16.69
N GLY A 151 0.50 14.12 -15.99
CA GLY A 151 -0.78 13.45 -15.82
C GLY A 151 -1.36 12.85 -17.11
N LYS A 152 -0.52 12.57 -18.11
CA LYS A 152 -0.94 12.00 -19.40
C LYS A 152 -0.69 10.50 -19.49
N LEU A 153 -1.46 9.87 -20.37
CA LEU A 153 -1.29 8.49 -20.79
C LEU A 153 -0.44 8.43 -22.06
N TYR A 154 0.64 7.66 -22.03
CA TYR A 154 1.52 7.38 -23.17
C TYR A 154 1.33 5.92 -23.58
N ASN A 155 1.01 5.66 -24.86
CA ASN A 155 0.63 4.32 -25.34
C ASN A 155 1.23 3.98 -26.72
N GLY A 156 2.54 3.74 -26.77
CA GLY A 156 3.25 3.36 -27.99
C GLY A 156 4.03 4.48 -28.68
N ARG A 157 4.11 5.68 -28.10
CA ARG A 157 4.76 6.87 -28.68
C ARG A 157 5.03 7.94 -27.63
N ALA A 158 6.10 8.72 -27.80
CA ALA A 158 6.47 9.88 -26.98
C ALA A 158 5.55 11.12 -27.19
N LYS A 159 4.23 10.93 -27.23
CA LYS A 159 3.21 12.00 -27.25
C LYS A 159 2.00 11.56 -26.42
N GLY A 160 1.95 12.03 -25.17
CA GLY A 160 0.90 11.72 -24.22
C GLY A 160 -0.46 12.30 -24.59
N ARG A 161 -1.52 11.63 -24.13
CA ARG A 161 -2.93 12.06 -24.18
C ARG A 161 -3.39 12.47 -22.79
N GLN A 162 -4.15 13.56 -22.65
CA GLN A 162 -4.73 13.95 -21.36
C GLN A 162 -5.58 12.82 -20.78
N PHE A 163 -5.34 12.49 -19.51
CA PHE A 163 -5.90 11.29 -18.87
C PHE A 163 -6.24 11.51 -17.39
N GLY A 164 -5.33 12.10 -16.62
CA GLY A 164 -5.56 12.43 -15.20
C GLY A 164 -4.88 13.74 -14.79
N SER A 165 -4.43 13.80 -13.53
CA SER A 165 -3.71 14.92 -12.92
C SER A 165 -2.30 14.51 -12.48
N LYS A 166 -1.36 15.46 -12.50
CA LYS A 166 0.03 15.22 -12.12
C LYS A 166 0.19 14.63 -10.71
N CYS A 167 1.29 13.92 -10.49
CA CYS A 167 1.64 13.27 -9.22
C CYS A 167 2.97 13.83 -8.69
N ASN A 168 3.13 13.89 -7.38
CA ASN A 168 4.33 14.43 -6.71
C ASN A 168 4.70 13.50 -5.53
N SER A 169 5.76 13.81 -4.77
CA SER A 169 6.12 13.07 -3.55
C SER A 169 4.92 12.86 -2.61
N GLY A 170 4.70 11.63 -2.17
CA GLY A 170 3.55 11.19 -1.38
C GLY A 170 2.38 10.60 -2.19
N ASP A 171 2.26 10.89 -3.49
CA ASP A 171 1.25 10.26 -4.34
C ASP A 171 1.60 8.80 -4.67
N ARG A 172 0.57 7.98 -4.88
CA ARG A 172 0.64 6.55 -5.23
C ARG A 172 -0.04 6.31 -6.57
N ILE A 173 0.70 5.81 -7.56
CA ILE A 173 0.17 5.44 -8.89
C ILE A 173 0.01 3.93 -8.94
N GLY A 174 -1.18 3.44 -9.27
CA GLY A 174 -1.43 2.04 -9.55
C GLY A 174 -1.69 1.76 -11.02
N CYS A 175 -1.36 0.55 -11.46
CA CYS A 175 -1.61 0.07 -12.81
C CYS A 175 -2.01 -1.41 -12.78
N GLY A 176 -3.03 -1.77 -13.56
CA GLY A 176 -3.50 -3.14 -13.63
C GLY A 176 -4.22 -3.49 -14.92
N ILE A 177 -4.54 -4.77 -15.08
CA ILE A 177 -5.26 -5.35 -16.21
C ILE A 177 -6.58 -5.89 -15.66
N GLU A 178 -7.71 -5.60 -16.32
CA GLU A 178 -9.00 -6.16 -15.92
C GLU A 178 -8.96 -7.70 -16.00
N PRO A 179 -9.37 -8.46 -14.96
CA PRO A 179 -9.26 -9.93 -14.94
C PRO A 179 -9.91 -10.64 -16.14
N VAL A 180 -10.95 -10.05 -16.73
CA VAL A 180 -11.65 -10.55 -17.93
C VAL A 180 -10.75 -10.51 -19.17
N SER A 181 -9.78 -9.59 -19.23
CA SER A 181 -8.85 -9.43 -20.37
C SER A 181 -8.07 -10.71 -20.69
N PHE A 182 -7.73 -11.48 -19.65
CA PHE A 182 -6.99 -12.75 -19.79
C PHE A 182 -7.82 -13.84 -20.49
N ASP A 183 -9.15 -13.72 -20.51
CA ASP A 183 -10.04 -14.66 -21.19
C ASP A 183 -10.32 -14.25 -22.66
N VAL A 184 -10.08 -12.99 -23.03
CA VAL A 184 -10.44 -12.40 -24.34
C VAL A 184 -9.25 -11.93 -25.18
N GLN A 185 -8.01 -12.26 -24.78
CA GLN A 185 -6.75 -11.96 -25.48
C GLN A 185 -6.55 -10.47 -25.85
N THR A 186 -7.21 -9.57 -25.12
CA THR A 186 -7.20 -8.13 -25.36
C THR A 186 -7.03 -7.42 -24.02
N ALA A 187 -5.88 -6.79 -23.79
CA ALA A 187 -5.54 -6.17 -22.52
C ALA A 187 -6.30 -4.84 -22.32
N GLN A 188 -7.39 -4.87 -21.54
CA GLN A 188 -7.96 -3.65 -20.95
C GLN A 188 -7.15 -3.29 -19.70
N ILE A 189 -6.44 -2.17 -19.77
CA ILE A 189 -5.49 -1.71 -18.76
C ILE A 189 -6.07 -0.49 -18.07
N PHE A 190 -6.07 -0.49 -16.75
CA PHE A 190 -6.54 0.62 -15.92
C PHE A 190 -5.41 1.21 -15.08
N PHE A 191 -5.62 2.45 -14.66
CA PHE A 191 -4.71 3.19 -13.79
C PHE A 191 -5.46 3.85 -12.64
N THR A 192 -4.80 3.93 -11.49
CA THR A 192 -5.31 4.57 -10.28
C THR A 192 -4.34 5.66 -9.81
N LYS A 193 -4.86 6.62 -9.04
CA LYS A 193 -4.09 7.55 -8.24
C LYS A 193 -4.67 7.53 -6.83
N ASN A 194 -3.84 7.20 -5.84
CA ASN A 194 -4.19 7.09 -4.43
C ASN A 194 -5.42 6.16 -4.26
N GLY A 195 -5.31 4.93 -4.77
CA GLY A 195 -6.39 3.92 -4.84
C GLY A 195 -7.49 4.22 -5.87
N LYS A 196 -7.85 5.49 -6.08
CA LYS A 196 -8.96 5.91 -6.95
C LYS A 196 -8.65 5.73 -8.44
N ARG A 197 -9.53 5.04 -9.16
CA ARG A 197 -9.46 4.84 -10.61
C ARG A 197 -9.47 6.17 -11.38
N VAL A 198 -8.43 6.39 -12.20
CA VAL A 198 -8.28 7.57 -13.09
C VAL A 198 -8.94 7.31 -14.44
N GLY A 199 -8.79 6.09 -14.95
CA GLY A 199 -9.38 5.68 -16.22
C GLY A 199 -8.89 4.32 -16.69
N SER A 200 -9.25 3.95 -17.92
CA SER A 200 -8.72 2.76 -18.59
C SER A 200 -8.47 3.00 -20.08
N THR A 201 -7.73 2.08 -20.69
CA THR A 201 -7.35 2.05 -22.10
C THR A 201 -7.31 0.58 -22.57
N ILE A 202 -7.40 0.35 -23.88
CA ILE A 202 -7.39 -1.00 -24.45
C ILE A 202 -6.17 -1.12 -25.37
N MET A 203 -5.32 -2.11 -25.11
CA MET A 203 -4.21 -2.49 -25.98
C MET A 203 -4.64 -3.72 -26.81
N PRO A 204 -4.48 -3.72 -28.15
CA PRO A 204 -4.92 -4.80 -29.03
C PRO A 204 -3.94 -5.98 -29.04
N MET A 205 -3.65 -6.52 -27.85
CA MET A 205 -2.68 -7.57 -27.59
C MET A 205 -3.09 -8.40 -26.37
N SER A 206 -2.58 -9.64 -26.27
CA SER A 206 -2.80 -10.45 -25.07
C SER A 206 -2.19 -9.77 -23.82
N PRO A 207 -2.85 -9.82 -22.65
CA PRO A 207 -2.22 -9.42 -21.40
C PRO A 207 -1.06 -10.34 -20.97
N ASP A 208 -1.02 -11.58 -21.47
CA ASP A 208 0.06 -12.54 -21.18
C ASP A 208 1.41 -12.03 -21.72
N GLY A 209 2.25 -11.53 -20.82
CA GLY A 209 3.57 -10.98 -21.16
C GLY A 209 3.67 -9.46 -21.10
N LEU A 210 2.70 -8.77 -20.48
CA LEU A 210 2.85 -7.40 -20.01
C LEU A 210 3.47 -7.36 -18.61
N PHE A 211 4.62 -6.71 -18.48
CA PHE A 211 5.42 -6.63 -17.26
C PHE A 211 5.28 -5.25 -16.60
N PRO A 212 5.10 -5.18 -15.26
CA PRO A 212 5.23 -3.95 -14.50
C PRO A 212 6.56 -3.25 -14.78
N ALA A 213 6.50 -1.95 -15.05
CA ALA A 213 7.66 -1.13 -15.32
C ALA A 213 7.54 0.26 -14.70
N VAL A 214 8.71 0.79 -14.32
CA VAL A 214 8.91 2.14 -13.78
C VAL A 214 10.02 2.80 -14.59
N GLY A 215 9.83 4.05 -15.00
CA GLY A 215 10.88 4.85 -15.61
C GLY A 215 11.04 6.20 -14.92
N MET A 216 12.23 6.79 -15.09
CA MET A 216 12.73 7.97 -14.37
C MET A 216 13.62 8.81 -15.30
N HIS A 217 13.67 10.12 -15.12
CA HIS A 217 14.46 11.03 -15.96
C HIS A 217 14.97 12.30 -15.24
N SER A 218 15.02 12.31 -13.89
CA SER A 218 15.71 13.38 -13.16
C SER A 218 16.30 12.97 -11.81
N LEU A 219 17.32 13.73 -11.39
CA LEU A 219 18.01 13.54 -10.11
C LEU A 219 17.04 13.69 -8.94
N GLY A 220 17.17 12.80 -7.95
CA GLY A 220 16.30 12.75 -6.78
C GLY A 220 14.98 12.02 -6.97
N GLU A 221 14.67 11.49 -8.16
CA GLU A 221 13.48 10.65 -8.34
C GLU A 221 13.66 9.31 -7.60
N GLU A 222 12.77 9.03 -6.64
CA GLU A 222 12.75 7.79 -5.86
C GLU A 222 11.31 7.30 -5.65
N VAL A 223 11.10 6.00 -5.79
CA VAL A 223 9.80 5.35 -5.58
C VAL A 223 9.93 4.05 -4.79
N ARG A 224 8.82 3.60 -4.20
CA ARG A 224 8.67 2.25 -3.67
C ARG A 224 7.67 1.45 -4.51
N LEU A 225 8.07 0.29 -4.99
CA LEU A 225 7.30 -0.62 -5.83
C LEU A 225 6.54 -1.64 -4.97
N HIS A 226 5.25 -1.84 -5.26
CA HIS A 226 4.36 -2.75 -4.53
C HIS A 226 3.75 -3.75 -5.52
N LEU A 227 4.51 -4.81 -5.84
CA LEU A 227 4.08 -5.85 -6.80
C LEU A 227 2.93 -6.72 -6.30
N ASN A 228 2.68 -6.76 -4.98
CA ASN A 228 1.60 -7.51 -4.34
C ASN A 228 0.48 -6.56 -3.84
N ALA A 229 0.27 -5.42 -4.51
CA ALA A 229 -0.83 -4.53 -4.17
C ALA A 229 -2.18 -5.16 -4.58
N GLU A 230 -3.17 -5.10 -3.71
CA GLU A 230 -4.53 -5.55 -3.99
C GLU A 230 -5.44 -4.34 -4.24
N LEU A 231 -6.15 -4.33 -5.37
CA LEU A 231 -7.20 -3.35 -5.59
C LEU A 231 -8.47 -3.81 -4.84
N GLY A 232 -8.92 -3.03 -3.86
CA GLY A 232 -10.19 -3.27 -3.19
C GLY A 232 -11.33 -3.35 -4.21
N ARG A 233 -12.14 -4.42 -4.15
CA ARG A 233 -13.22 -4.63 -5.13
C ARG A 233 -14.34 -3.63 -4.86
N GLU A 234 -14.73 -2.88 -5.89
CA GLU A 234 -15.79 -1.86 -5.82
C GLU A 234 -17.19 -2.45 -5.48
N ASP A 235 -17.34 -3.78 -5.48
CA ASP A 235 -18.57 -4.52 -5.12
C ASP A 235 -18.51 -5.16 -3.71
N ASP A 236 -17.30 -5.26 -3.11
CA ASP A 236 -17.15 -5.67 -1.71
C ASP A 236 -17.46 -4.48 -0.79
N SER A 237 -18.75 -4.29 -0.48
CA SER A 237 -19.20 -3.42 0.64
C SER A 237 -18.81 -3.98 2.02
N VAL A 238 -17.71 -4.73 2.10
CA VAL A 238 -17.13 -5.32 3.30
C VAL A 238 -16.25 -4.26 3.96
N MET A 239 -16.91 -3.28 4.58
CA MET A 239 -16.34 -2.36 5.58
C MET A 239 -14.87 -2.00 5.32
N MET A 240 -14.60 -1.31 4.20
CA MET A 240 -13.28 -0.75 3.92
C MET A 240 -12.84 0.03 5.16
N VAL A 241 -11.75 -0.40 5.79
CA VAL A 241 -11.10 0.42 6.81
C VAL A 241 -10.44 1.53 6.02
N ASP A 242 -11.15 2.65 5.87
CA ASP A 242 -10.67 3.81 5.13
C ASP A 242 -9.25 4.12 5.62
N SER A 243 -8.31 4.21 4.69
CA SER A 243 -6.99 4.74 5.00
C SER A 243 -7.15 6.25 5.11
N TYR A 244 -7.59 6.72 6.30
CA TYR A 244 -7.83 8.13 6.63
C TYR A 244 -6.62 9.05 6.37
N GLU A 245 -5.47 8.51 5.97
CA GLU A 245 -4.36 9.19 5.28
C GLU A 245 -4.85 10.20 4.23
N ASP A 246 -5.89 9.87 3.47
CA ASP A 246 -6.43 10.75 2.42
C ASP A 246 -7.30 11.91 2.96
N GLU A 247 -7.65 11.91 4.26
CA GLU A 247 -8.23 13.08 4.94
C GLU A 247 -7.16 14.08 5.39
N TRP A 248 -5.89 13.66 5.51
CA TRP A 248 -4.79 14.54 5.90
C TRP A 248 -4.18 15.25 4.69
N GLY A 249 -3.89 16.53 4.87
CA GLY A 249 -3.32 17.40 3.84
C GLY A 249 -1.85 17.69 4.06
N ARG A 250 -1.42 17.78 5.34
CA ARG A 250 -0.04 18.08 5.74
C ARG A 250 0.31 17.25 6.97
N LEU A 251 1.42 16.51 6.90
CA LEU A 251 1.97 15.70 7.99
C LEU A 251 3.44 16.10 8.22
N HIS A 252 3.85 16.13 9.48
CA HIS A 252 5.22 16.40 9.90
C HIS A 252 5.50 15.62 11.18
N ASP A 253 6.53 14.78 11.23
CA ASP A 253 6.91 13.96 12.40
C ASP A 253 5.75 13.19 13.07
N VAL A 254 4.71 12.85 12.30
CA VAL A 254 3.53 12.07 12.69
C VAL A 254 3.23 11.04 11.60
N ARG A 255 2.90 9.81 12.00
CA ARG A 255 2.39 8.74 11.13
C ARG A 255 0.89 8.57 11.31
N VAL A 256 0.18 8.39 10.21
CA VAL A 256 -1.23 7.96 10.18
C VAL A 256 -1.29 6.43 10.07
N CYS A 257 -2.28 5.80 10.69
CA CYS A 257 -2.57 4.36 10.64
C CYS A 257 -4.09 4.17 10.80
N GLY A 258 -4.85 4.40 9.71
CA GLY A 258 -6.29 4.60 9.81
C GLY A 258 -6.60 5.87 10.61
N THR A 259 -7.59 5.84 11.50
CA THR A 259 -7.90 6.97 12.41
C THR A 259 -6.79 7.27 13.43
N LEU A 260 -5.78 6.40 13.59
CA LEU A 260 -4.70 6.58 14.57
C LEU A 260 -3.58 7.49 14.03
N LEU A 261 -3.23 8.52 14.79
CA LEU A 261 -2.00 9.28 14.67
C LEU A 261 -0.98 8.82 15.73
N GLU A 262 0.28 8.67 15.32
CA GLU A 262 1.41 8.32 16.18
C GLU A 262 2.57 9.30 15.97
N TYR A 263 3.07 9.90 17.05
CA TYR A 263 4.21 10.81 17.00
C TYR A 263 5.52 10.06 16.75
N LEU A 264 6.30 10.53 15.76
CA LEU A 264 7.59 9.99 15.35
C LEU A 264 8.78 10.96 15.59
N GLY A 265 8.51 12.19 16.02
CA GLY A 265 9.54 13.20 16.26
C GLY A 265 10.41 12.92 17.50
N LYS A 266 11.37 13.82 17.75
CA LYS A 266 12.43 13.60 18.75
C LYS A 266 12.08 14.07 20.17
N GLY A 267 11.06 14.91 20.32
CA GLY A 267 10.54 15.39 21.60
C GLY A 267 11.54 16.10 22.54
N LYS A 268 12.59 16.72 21.97
CA LYS A 268 13.69 17.37 22.73
C LYS A 268 13.45 18.85 22.99
N SER A 269 12.78 19.53 22.08
CA SER A 269 12.62 20.99 22.03
C SER A 269 11.27 21.39 21.44
N ILE A 270 10.84 22.63 21.67
CA ILE A 270 9.56 23.16 21.16
C ILE A 270 9.46 23.27 19.62
N VAL A 271 10.53 22.94 18.89
CA VAL A 271 10.52 22.87 17.41
C VAL A 271 10.55 21.42 16.87
N ASP A 272 10.62 20.41 17.74
CA ASP A 272 10.42 19.00 17.38
C ASP A 272 8.91 18.63 17.32
N VAL A 273 8.00 19.62 17.25
CA VAL A 273 6.55 19.38 17.20
C VAL A 273 6.18 18.67 15.90
N GLY A 274 5.49 17.54 16.05
CA GLY A 274 4.84 16.85 14.95
C GLY A 274 3.46 17.46 14.73
N LEU A 275 3.10 17.67 13.47
CA LEU A 275 1.84 18.27 13.04
C LEU A 275 1.09 17.30 12.14
N ALA A 276 -0.22 17.16 12.37
CA ALA A 276 -1.14 16.61 11.39
C ALA A 276 -2.25 17.65 11.15
N GLN A 277 -2.42 18.09 9.90
CA GLN A 277 -3.46 19.04 9.49
C GLN A 277 -4.30 18.44 8.36
N ALA A 278 -5.62 18.53 8.51
CA ALA A 278 -6.58 17.99 7.56
C ALA A 278 -6.45 18.64 6.16
N ARG A 279 -6.90 17.91 5.14
CA ARG A 279 -6.88 18.31 3.72
C ARG A 279 -7.95 19.34 3.39
N HIS A 280 -9.02 19.38 4.18
CA HIS A 280 -10.19 20.23 3.96
C HIS A 280 -10.48 21.08 5.20
N PRO A 281 -10.96 22.32 5.02
CA PRO A 281 -11.40 23.14 6.14
C PRO A 281 -12.75 22.65 6.68
N LEU A 282 -13.07 23.02 7.91
CA LEU A 282 -14.43 22.88 8.43
C LEU A 282 -15.42 23.65 7.54
N SER A 283 -16.63 23.11 7.45
CA SER A 283 -17.74 23.64 6.65
C SER A 283 -19.06 23.44 7.39
N THR A 284 -20.16 24.01 6.91
CA THR A 284 -21.49 23.78 7.51
C THR A 284 -21.92 22.30 7.52
N ARG A 285 -21.26 21.42 6.75
CA ARG A 285 -21.53 19.97 6.70
C ARG A 285 -20.62 19.13 7.60
N SER A 286 -19.39 19.57 7.84
CA SER A 286 -18.50 19.02 8.87
C SER A 286 -17.89 20.19 9.64
N HIS A 287 -18.47 20.46 10.81
CA HIS A 287 -18.22 21.66 11.63
C HIS A 287 -17.65 21.32 13.03
N TYR A 288 -17.42 20.05 13.31
CA TYR A 288 -16.80 19.55 14.53
C TYR A 288 -16.01 18.27 14.21
N PHE A 289 -15.04 17.94 15.05
CA PHE A 289 -14.23 16.73 14.95
C PHE A 289 -13.89 16.23 16.36
N GLU A 290 -13.62 14.93 16.51
CA GLU A 290 -13.32 14.31 17.81
C GLU A 290 -11.90 13.76 17.88
N VAL A 291 -11.33 13.75 19.09
CA VAL A 291 -9.98 13.24 19.38
C VAL A 291 -9.98 12.43 20.67
N GLU A 292 -9.68 11.14 20.55
CA GLU A 292 -9.48 10.20 21.66
C GLU A 292 -7.97 10.03 21.91
N ILE A 293 -7.51 10.24 23.15
CA ILE A 293 -6.11 10.00 23.52
C ILE A 293 -5.94 8.52 23.86
N VAL A 294 -5.32 7.78 22.95
CA VAL A 294 -5.10 6.32 23.06
C VAL A 294 -3.87 6.04 23.94
N ASP A 295 -2.78 6.76 23.72
CA ASP A 295 -1.58 6.75 24.57
C ASP A 295 -1.10 8.20 24.78
N PRO A 296 -1.05 8.70 26.03
CA PRO A 296 -0.54 10.05 26.32
C PRO A 296 1.00 10.15 26.25
N GLY A 297 1.71 9.05 25.96
CA GLY A 297 3.17 9.01 25.87
C GLY A 297 3.86 9.38 27.19
N GLU A 298 5.10 9.87 27.10
CA GLU A 298 5.86 10.23 28.30
C GLU A 298 5.37 11.51 29.00
N LYS A 299 4.86 12.51 28.26
CA LYS A 299 4.60 13.87 28.76
C LYS A 299 3.22 14.46 28.43
N CYS A 300 2.39 13.81 27.61
CA CYS A 300 1.06 14.29 27.22
C CYS A 300 1.06 15.76 26.77
N TYR A 301 1.88 16.10 25.79
CA TYR A 301 1.92 17.39 25.07
C TYR A 301 1.12 17.26 23.77
N ILE A 302 -0.19 17.15 23.90
CA ILE A 302 -1.12 16.94 22.79
C ILE A 302 -2.00 18.17 22.65
N ALA A 303 -1.97 18.83 21.50
CA ALA A 303 -2.85 19.97 21.19
C ALA A 303 -3.80 19.60 20.06
N LEU A 304 -5.09 19.90 20.24
CA LEU A 304 -6.09 19.84 19.18
C LEU A 304 -6.64 21.26 18.93
N GLY A 305 -6.86 21.61 17.67
CA GLY A 305 -7.29 22.95 17.32
C GLY A 305 -7.63 23.13 15.85
N LEU A 306 -7.79 24.39 15.49
CA LEU A 306 -8.08 24.89 14.16
C LEU A 306 -6.99 25.86 13.73
N ALA A 307 -6.52 25.77 12.49
CA ALA A 307 -5.48 26.64 11.97
C ALA A 307 -5.66 26.99 10.48
N ARG A 308 -5.04 28.09 10.04
CA ARG A 308 -4.93 28.47 8.62
C ARG A 308 -4.19 27.42 7.79
N LYS A 309 -4.46 27.38 6.48
CA LYS A 309 -4.04 26.32 5.54
C LYS A 309 -2.53 26.04 5.48
N ASP A 310 -1.73 27.07 5.69
CA ASP A 310 -0.27 27.09 5.53
C ASP A 310 0.50 26.92 6.86
N TYR A 311 -0.21 26.79 7.99
CA TYR A 311 0.31 26.85 9.37
C TYR A 311 1.71 26.24 9.61
N PRO A 312 2.59 26.86 10.42
CA PRO A 312 3.94 26.35 10.67
C PRO A 312 3.97 24.88 11.13
N LYS A 313 4.65 24.03 10.35
CA LYS A 313 4.68 22.56 10.52
C LYS A 313 5.36 22.07 11.82
N ASN A 314 6.03 22.96 12.53
CA ASN A 314 6.89 22.71 13.69
C ASN A 314 6.47 23.52 14.93
N ARG A 315 5.24 24.03 14.98
CA ARG A 315 4.63 24.66 16.17
C ARG A 315 3.28 23.97 16.46
N HIS A 316 2.87 23.86 17.72
CA HIS A 316 1.51 23.39 18.04
C HIS A 316 0.47 24.39 17.50
N PRO A 317 -0.77 23.96 17.15
CA PRO A 317 -1.87 24.88 16.91
C PRO A 317 -2.10 25.78 18.14
N GLY A 318 -2.51 27.03 17.92
CA GLY A 318 -2.68 28.05 18.97
C GLY A 318 -1.42 28.83 19.36
N TRP A 319 -0.25 28.54 18.75
CA TRP A 319 1.01 29.27 19.00
C TRP A 319 1.37 30.32 17.94
N SER A 320 0.79 30.25 16.74
CA SER A 320 0.97 31.24 15.66
C SER A 320 -0.38 31.77 15.16
N ARG A 321 -0.38 32.97 14.57
CA ARG A 321 -1.60 33.68 14.13
C ARG A 321 -2.45 32.84 13.16
N GLY A 322 -3.76 33.13 13.14
CA GLY A 322 -4.73 32.34 12.38
C GLY A 322 -4.94 30.93 12.95
N SER A 323 -4.80 30.73 14.26
CA SER A 323 -5.10 29.45 14.91
C SER A 323 -5.66 29.57 16.33
N VAL A 324 -6.49 28.60 16.70
CA VAL A 324 -7.15 28.43 18.01
C VAL A 324 -6.91 27.00 18.47
N ALA A 325 -6.50 26.78 19.72
CA ALA A 325 -6.28 25.41 20.21
C ALA A 325 -6.58 25.19 21.68
N TYR A 326 -6.90 23.94 21.98
CA TYR A 326 -6.93 23.39 23.31
C TYR A 326 -5.74 22.45 23.51
N HIS A 327 -4.90 22.79 24.49
CA HIS A 327 -3.70 22.06 24.85
C HIS A 327 -3.99 21.17 26.04
N VAL A 328 -3.77 19.88 25.82
CA VAL A 328 -3.72 18.84 26.84
C VAL A 328 -2.25 18.74 27.27
N ILE A 329 -1.99 18.90 28.57
CA ILE A 329 -0.63 18.99 29.15
C ILE A 329 -0.58 18.13 30.41
N HIS A 330 0.41 17.24 30.59
CA HIS A 330 0.52 16.47 31.82
C HIS A 330 0.72 17.36 33.07
N VAL A 331 -0.03 17.10 34.15
CA VAL A 331 0.12 17.83 35.41
C VAL A 331 1.35 17.32 36.16
N SER A 332 2.32 18.20 36.42
CA SER A 332 3.52 17.87 37.17
C SER A 332 3.20 17.36 38.58
N GLY A 333 3.85 16.26 38.98
CA GLY A 333 3.66 15.61 40.29
C GLY A 333 2.96 14.24 40.27
N LEU A 334 2.38 13.82 39.15
CA LEU A 334 1.80 12.48 38.98
C LEU A 334 2.79 11.48 38.34
N PRO A 335 2.79 10.19 38.74
CA PRO A 335 3.67 9.18 38.18
C PRO A 335 3.13 8.63 36.85
N ARG A 336 3.80 9.00 35.74
CA ARG A 336 3.39 8.81 34.33
C ARG A 336 2.10 9.53 33.95
N ALA A 337 2.06 9.98 32.70
CA ALA A 337 0.79 10.32 32.08
C ALA A 337 -0.04 9.04 31.91
N LEU A 338 -1.30 9.10 32.35
CA LEU A 338 -2.29 8.05 32.17
C LEU A 338 -3.50 8.68 31.47
N PRO A 339 -4.26 7.94 30.64
CA PRO A 339 -5.49 8.44 30.04
C PRO A 339 -6.42 9.05 31.10
N GLY A 340 -6.55 10.37 31.06
CA GLY A 340 -7.33 11.16 32.01
C GLY A 340 -6.55 12.13 32.91
N THR A 341 -5.27 11.87 33.24
CA THR A 341 -4.49 12.70 34.21
C THR A 341 -3.97 14.02 33.64
N CYS A 342 -4.09 14.25 32.33
CA CYS A 342 -3.60 15.46 31.69
C CYS A 342 -4.52 16.67 31.96
N GLY A 343 -3.88 17.78 32.35
CA GLY A 343 -4.42 19.10 32.61
C GLY A 343 -4.77 19.87 31.34
N LYS A 344 -4.98 21.18 31.50
CA LYS A 344 -5.78 21.98 30.56
C LYS A 344 -5.24 23.41 30.37
N SER A 345 -5.01 23.80 29.13
CA SER A 345 -4.83 25.20 28.74
C SER A 345 -5.53 25.46 27.40
N MET A 346 -6.11 26.64 27.23
CA MET A 346 -6.69 27.07 25.95
C MET A 346 -5.89 28.26 25.45
N TYR A 347 -5.42 28.21 24.21
CA TYR A 347 -4.56 29.22 23.60
C TYR A 347 -5.19 29.75 22.31
N LEU A 348 -5.27 31.08 22.22
CA LEU A 348 -5.36 31.82 20.98
C LEU A 348 -4.02 32.50 20.78
N ALA A 349 -3.46 32.47 19.57
CA ALA A 349 -2.26 33.22 19.26
C ALA A 349 -2.51 34.75 19.37
N PRO A 350 -1.52 35.56 19.79
CA PRO A 350 -1.72 36.99 20.02
C PRO A 350 -2.05 37.75 18.72
N GLY A 351 -3.18 38.46 18.74
CA GLY A 351 -3.55 39.43 17.71
C GLY A 351 -2.77 40.74 17.88
N LYS A 352 -2.10 41.17 16.80
CA LYS A 352 -1.36 42.45 16.65
C LYS A 352 -0.67 42.98 17.93
N GLY A 353 0.32 42.22 18.41
CA GLY A 353 1.34 42.64 19.38
C GLY A 353 2.60 41.77 19.25
N GLU A 354 3.76 42.38 19.49
CA GLU A 354 5.11 41.77 19.60
C GLU A 354 5.62 40.96 18.38
N GLU A 355 6.12 41.71 17.39
CA GLU A 355 7.35 41.50 16.60
C GLU A 355 7.89 40.06 16.35
N GLU A 356 7.51 39.46 15.21
CA GLU A 356 8.46 38.87 14.24
C GLU A 356 8.13 39.50 12.86
N GLU A 357 9.12 39.92 12.07
CA GLU A 357 8.91 40.56 10.75
C GLU A 357 8.60 39.51 9.67
N GLU A 358 7.32 39.17 9.48
CA GLU A 358 6.82 38.52 8.26
C GLU A 358 6.25 39.61 7.31
N GLU A 359 6.55 39.53 6.01
CA GLU A 359 6.16 40.53 5.01
C GLU A 359 4.62 40.62 4.87
N GLU A 360 4.04 41.82 5.01
CA GLU A 360 2.59 42.02 4.90
C GLU A 360 2.15 41.97 3.42
N GLU A 361 1.65 40.82 2.96
CA GLU A 361 0.79 40.77 1.77
C GLU A 361 -0.55 41.48 2.07
N GLU A 362 -0.94 42.44 1.22
CA GLU A 362 -2.19 43.19 1.36
C GLU A 362 -3.40 42.30 1.03
N GLU A 363 -4.03 41.68 2.05
CA GLU A 363 -5.34 41.01 1.87
C GLU A 363 -6.44 42.06 1.57
N GLU A 364 -7.24 41.82 0.53
CA GLU A 364 -8.33 42.72 0.10
C GLU A 364 -9.46 42.85 1.15
N ASP A 365 -10.11 44.02 1.19
CA ASP A 365 -11.25 44.35 2.06
C ASP A 365 -12.44 43.37 1.88
N GLY A 366 -12.44 42.30 2.67
CA GLY A 366 -13.53 41.33 2.81
C GLY A 366 -14.06 41.31 4.24
N GLU A 367 -15.35 41.06 4.42
CA GLU A 367 -15.98 40.99 5.76
C GLU A 367 -15.26 39.97 6.67
N GLU A 368 -14.56 40.46 7.71
CA GLU A 368 -13.96 39.62 8.75
C GLU A 368 -15.05 38.78 9.44
N LYS A 369 -15.09 37.49 9.14
CA LYS A 369 -16.07 36.56 9.72
C LYS A 369 -15.54 36.01 11.03
N GLU A 370 -16.01 36.60 12.13
CA GLU A 370 -15.84 36.03 13.46
C GLU A 370 -16.75 34.80 13.65
N LEU A 371 -16.21 33.75 14.28
CA LEU A 371 -16.97 32.59 14.76
C LEU A 371 -16.55 32.23 16.18
N GLU A 372 -17.50 31.76 16.99
CA GLU A 372 -17.21 31.18 18.31
C GLU A 372 -16.73 29.72 18.15
N VAL A 373 -15.44 29.49 18.40
CA VAL A 373 -14.87 28.13 18.47
C VAL A 373 -15.06 27.59 19.89
N PHE A 374 -15.80 26.50 20.05
CA PHE A 374 -15.97 25.83 21.34
C PHE A 374 -15.25 24.48 21.38
N PHE A 375 -14.79 24.10 22.57
CA PHE A 375 -14.16 22.81 22.81
C PHE A 375 -14.98 22.03 23.84
N THR A 376 -15.16 20.73 23.58
CA THR A 376 -15.80 19.79 24.51
C THR A 376 -14.79 18.77 25.04
N ARG A 377 -15.11 18.15 26.18
CA ARG A 377 -14.46 16.91 26.65
C ARG A 377 -15.54 16.03 27.24
N ASN A 378 -15.75 14.86 26.65
CA ASN A 378 -16.78 13.88 27.03
C ASN A 378 -18.19 14.54 27.05
N GLY A 379 -18.57 15.19 25.94
CA GLY A 379 -19.87 15.86 25.77
C GLY A 379 -20.06 17.19 26.54
N LYS A 380 -19.16 17.56 27.45
CA LYS A 380 -19.25 18.82 28.20
C LYS A 380 -18.37 19.91 27.59
N ILE A 381 -18.93 21.09 27.32
CA ILE A 381 -18.16 22.28 26.93
C ILE A 381 -17.15 22.63 28.05
N ILE A 382 -15.89 22.79 27.67
CA ILE A 382 -14.76 23.11 28.55
C ILE A 382 -14.16 24.48 28.27
N GLY A 383 -14.51 25.11 27.15
CA GLY A 383 -14.19 26.50 26.83
C GLY A 383 -14.82 26.92 25.50
N LYS A 384 -14.90 28.23 25.29
CA LYS A 384 -15.39 28.93 24.11
C LYS A 384 -14.42 30.07 23.81
N LYS A 385 -14.14 30.35 22.54
CA LYS A 385 -13.26 31.43 22.12
C LYS A 385 -13.64 31.94 20.73
N ASP A 386 -13.93 33.22 20.64
CA ASP A 386 -14.19 33.92 19.39
C ASP A 386 -12.89 34.08 18.59
N ALA A 387 -12.97 33.87 17.27
CA ALA A 387 -11.86 33.98 16.35
C ALA A 387 -12.31 34.41 14.94
N VAL A 388 -11.54 35.31 14.32
CA VAL A 388 -11.66 35.64 12.89
C VAL A 388 -11.25 34.43 12.06
N VAL A 389 -12.08 34.06 11.07
CA VAL A 389 -11.82 32.95 10.14
C VAL A 389 -10.75 33.36 9.11
N PRO A 390 -9.61 32.65 9.01
CA PRO A 390 -8.57 32.94 8.02
C PRO A 390 -9.04 32.77 6.58
N SER A 391 -8.33 33.39 5.64
CA SER A 391 -8.49 33.14 4.21
C SER A 391 -8.32 31.65 3.89
N GLY A 392 -9.29 31.08 3.16
CA GLY A 392 -9.38 29.63 2.90
C GLY A 392 -9.98 28.78 4.04
N GLY A 393 -10.28 29.35 5.21
CA GLY A 393 -10.99 28.72 6.32
C GLY A 393 -10.11 28.04 7.37
N PHE A 394 -10.77 27.49 8.39
CA PHE A 394 -10.13 26.77 9.51
C PHE A 394 -10.00 25.27 9.24
N PHE A 395 -8.78 24.74 9.32
CA PHE A 395 -8.48 23.32 9.11
C PHE A 395 -8.26 22.61 10.45
N PRO A 396 -8.94 21.46 10.72
CA PRO A 396 -8.63 20.59 11.85
C PRO A 396 -7.14 20.25 11.92
N THR A 397 -6.53 20.50 13.08
CA THR A 397 -5.08 20.48 13.27
C THR A 397 -4.73 19.86 14.63
N ILE A 398 -3.87 18.85 14.62
CA ILE A 398 -3.32 18.17 15.79
C ILE A 398 -1.82 18.45 15.86
N GLY A 399 -1.32 18.81 17.05
CA GLY A 399 0.11 18.89 17.35
C GLY A 399 0.50 17.93 18.47
N MET A 400 1.60 17.19 18.29
CA MET A 400 2.13 16.18 19.22
C MET A 400 3.64 16.42 19.43
N LEU A 401 4.18 16.09 20.60
CA LEU A 401 5.56 16.46 20.95
C LEU A 401 6.28 15.45 21.88
N SER A 402 5.60 14.47 22.47
CA SER A 402 6.26 13.48 23.34
C SER A 402 6.33 12.10 22.71
N CYS A 403 7.49 11.46 22.88
CA CYS A 403 7.69 10.06 22.54
C CYS A 403 6.55 9.17 23.11
N GLY A 404 6.01 8.30 22.25
CA GLY A 404 4.92 7.38 22.59
C GLY A 404 3.51 7.96 22.47
N GLU A 405 3.33 9.25 22.17
CA GLU A 405 1.99 9.83 22.00
C GLU A 405 1.22 9.22 20.82
N LYS A 406 -0.02 8.81 21.10
CA LYS A 406 -0.97 8.26 20.12
C LYS A 406 -2.36 8.81 20.37
N VAL A 407 -2.97 9.37 19.33
CA VAL A 407 -4.37 9.82 19.36
C VAL A 407 -5.14 9.18 18.22
N LYS A 408 -6.42 8.91 18.44
CA LYS A 408 -7.35 8.54 17.39
C LYS A 408 -8.20 9.76 17.08
N VAL A 409 -8.31 10.12 15.80
CA VAL A 409 -9.06 11.29 15.32
C VAL A 409 -10.24 10.81 14.48
N ASP A 410 -11.38 11.46 14.63
CA ASP A 410 -12.52 11.35 13.72
C ASP A 410 -12.86 12.75 13.19
N LEU A 411 -12.69 12.95 11.88
CA LEU A 411 -12.99 14.22 11.19
C LEU A 411 -14.42 14.27 10.63
N HIS A 412 -15.16 13.16 10.70
CA HIS A 412 -16.54 13.03 10.24
C HIS A 412 -17.47 12.28 11.23
N PRO A 413 -17.44 12.61 12.54
CA PRO A 413 -18.21 11.90 13.56
C PRO A 413 -19.73 11.93 13.29
N LEU A 414 -20.36 10.77 13.51
CA LEU A 414 -21.77 10.52 13.17
C LEU A 414 -22.79 11.03 14.21
N SER A 415 -22.34 11.59 15.34
CA SER A 415 -23.19 11.94 16.50
C SER A 415 -22.94 13.36 17.01
N GLY A 416 -23.67 14.33 16.44
CA GLY A 416 -23.78 15.70 16.94
C GLY A 416 -25.04 15.92 17.77
#